data_AF-A0A3D9C2K5-F1
#
_entry.id   AF-A0A3D9C2K5-F1
#
_cell.length_a   1.000
_cell.length_b   1.000
_cell.length_c   1.000
_cell.angle_alpha   90.00
_cell.angle_beta   90.00
_cell.angle_gamma   90.00
#
_symmetry.space_group_name_H-M   'P 1'
#
loop_
_entity.id
_entity.type
_entity.pdbx_description
1 polymer ?
#
loop_
_entity_poly.entity_id
_entity_poly.type
_entity_poly.pdbx_seq_one_letter_code
_entity_poly.pdbx_strand_id
1 'polypeptide(L)'
;MDVYGSLRKGNNEFVPFLYQGQYVDAETGLAYNRFRYYDNEAGNYISQDPIGLNGGLVLYGYTHDGNCWVDPYGLSGWLLGKNLDKAGESVTHGVRSVDWQAHHVVPQAVWDENKSFFKEIKFRGKHSAANGIYLPNSANNARQFGGFSIFHNGSHADYSDLVRNRINAIQADYLIHGDKVRAKTEMEDLQKRLKTALARKGGGAKRLH
;
A
#
# COMPACT_ATOMS: atom_id res chain seq x y z
N MET A 1 -0.99 32.65 -9.55
CA MET A 1 -1.23 31.29 -9.04
C MET A 1 0.09 30.54 -9.08
N ASP A 2 0.35 29.66 -8.12
CA ASP A 2 1.48 28.73 -8.21
C ASP A 2 1.06 27.39 -8.83
N VAL A 3 2.04 26.49 -8.98
CA VAL A 3 1.88 25.16 -9.57
C VAL A 3 0.94 24.24 -8.77
N TYR A 4 0.47 24.68 -7.59
CA TYR A 4 -0.46 23.97 -6.72
C TYR A 4 -1.82 24.68 -6.60
N GLY A 5 -2.07 25.72 -7.40
CA GLY A 5 -3.37 26.37 -7.52
C GLY A 5 -3.67 27.44 -6.47
N SER A 6 -2.72 27.80 -5.62
CA SER A 6 -2.94 28.83 -4.59
C SER A 6 -2.88 30.26 -5.16
N LEU A 7 -3.85 31.08 -4.77
CA LEU A 7 -3.92 32.52 -5.10
C LEU A 7 -2.87 33.27 -4.26
N ARG A 8 -1.93 33.93 -4.92
CA ARG A 8 -0.85 34.68 -4.26
C ARG A 8 -1.23 36.12 -3.85
N LYS A 9 -2.45 36.61 -4.14
CA LYS A 9 -3.02 37.87 -3.61
C LYS A 9 -4.52 38.04 -3.96
N GLY A 10 -5.33 38.49 -2.99
CA GLY A 10 -6.76 38.85 -3.12
C GLY A 10 -7.70 38.00 -2.26
N ASN A 11 -8.78 38.57 -1.72
CA ASN A 11 -9.83 37.87 -0.97
C ASN A 11 -10.93 37.33 -1.91
N ASN A 12 -11.33 36.08 -1.69
CA ASN A 12 -12.24 35.31 -2.55
C ASN A 12 -13.72 35.41 -2.13
N GLU A 13 -14.12 36.50 -1.46
CA GLU A 13 -15.47 36.65 -0.88
C GLU A 13 -16.58 36.89 -1.92
N PHE A 14 -16.25 37.08 -3.20
CA PHE A 14 -17.25 37.42 -4.22
C PHE A 14 -17.36 36.45 -5.40
N VAL A 15 -16.36 35.58 -5.65
CA VAL A 15 -16.39 34.61 -6.76
C VAL A 15 -15.67 33.31 -6.35
N PRO A 16 -16.39 32.27 -5.89
CA PRO A 16 -15.78 31.04 -5.37
C PRO A 16 -15.51 30.03 -6.51
N PHE A 17 -14.89 30.46 -7.61
CA PHE A 17 -14.57 29.56 -8.73
C PHE A 17 -13.07 29.53 -9.01
N LEU A 18 -12.47 28.34 -8.93
CA LEU A 18 -11.12 28.04 -9.44
C LEU A 18 -11.21 27.25 -10.77
N TYR A 19 -10.10 26.67 -11.23
CA TYR A 19 -10.05 26.06 -12.56
C TYR A 19 -11.03 24.88 -12.71
N GLN A 20 -11.86 24.96 -13.76
CA GLN A 20 -12.91 24.01 -14.13
C GLN A 20 -13.82 23.54 -12.97
N GLY A 21 -14.63 24.47 -12.45
CA GLY A 21 -15.86 24.14 -11.71
C GLY A 21 -15.69 23.81 -10.23
N GLN A 22 -14.56 24.16 -9.63
CA GLN A 22 -14.28 23.96 -8.21
C GLN A 22 -14.91 25.09 -7.37
N TYR A 23 -15.71 24.73 -6.37
CA TYR A 23 -16.28 25.66 -5.38
C TYR A 23 -15.45 25.64 -4.10
N VAL A 24 -14.91 26.78 -3.69
CA VAL A 24 -14.15 26.88 -2.42
C VAL A 24 -15.12 27.20 -1.29
N ASP A 25 -15.15 26.33 -0.27
CA ASP A 25 -15.87 26.61 0.96
C ASP A 25 -15.01 27.50 1.88
N ALA A 26 -15.52 28.70 2.16
CA ALA A 26 -14.78 29.75 2.84
C ALA A 26 -14.56 29.50 4.34
N GLU A 27 -15.31 28.57 4.94
CA GLU A 27 -15.20 28.25 6.36
C GLU A 27 -14.16 27.16 6.66
N THR A 28 -13.79 26.35 5.64
CA THR A 28 -12.88 25.20 5.79
C THR A 28 -11.63 25.24 4.91
N GLY A 29 -11.57 26.11 3.89
CA GLY A 29 -10.44 26.20 2.96
C GLY A 29 -10.38 25.06 1.93
N LEU A 30 -11.40 24.20 1.89
CA LEU A 30 -11.49 23.03 1.03
C LEU A 30 -12.14 23.36 -0.33
N ALA A 31 -11.63 22.76 -1.41
CA ALA A 31 -12.19 22.90 -2.76
C ALA A 31 -13.11 21.71 -3.09
N TYR A 32 -14.38 21.99 -3.34
CA TYR A 32 -15.42 21.02 -3.66
C TYR A 32 -15.43 20.68 -5.16
N ASN A 33 -15.24 19.41 -5.50
CA ASN A 33 -15.45 18.89 -6.85
C ASN A 33 -16.31 17.61 -6.82
N ARG A 34 -17.62 17.81 -6.97
CA ARG A 34 -18.78 16.90 -7.11
C ARG A 34 -18.84 15.54 -6.37
N PHE A 35 -17.76 14.78 -6.14
CA PHE A 35 -17.79 13.45 -5.51
C PHE A 35 -16.59 13.05 -4.61
N ARG A 36 -15.58 13.91 -4.38
CA ARG A 36 -14.47 13.58 -3.44
C ARG A 36 -13.97 14.82 -2.69
N TYR A 37 -13.52 14.63 -1.45
CA TYR A 37 -12.81 15.67 -0.68
C TYR A 37 -11.31 15.63 -1.03
N TYR A 38 -10.78 16.78 -1.43
CA TYR A 38 -9.37 17.00 -1.77
C TYR A 38 -8.74 17.88 -0.69
N ASP A 39 -7.61 17.43 -0.14
CA ASP A 39 -6.81 18.20 0.81
C ASP A 39 -5.69 18.91 0.03
N ASN A 40 -5.75 20.24 0.03
CA ASN A 40 -4.81 21.11 -0.69
C ASN A 40 -3.48 21.32 0.06
N GLU A 41 -3.41 21.02 1.36
CA GLU A 41 -2.16 21.09 2.14
C GLU A 41 -1.38 19.78 2.04
N ALA A 42 -2.08 18.64 1.99
CA ALA A 42 -1.47 17.30 1.96
C ALA A 42 -1.16 16.78 0.54
N GLY A 43 -1.66 17.44 -0.51
CA GLY A 43 -1.48 17.01 -1.90
C GLY A 43 -2.11 15.63 -2.20
N ASN A 44 -3.10 15.20 -1.41
CA ASN A 44 -3.64 13.85 -1.43
C ASN A 44 -5.18 13.84 -1.31
N TYR A 45 -5.79 12.74 -1.78
CA TYR A 45 -7.22 12.48 -1.59
C TYR A 45 -7.48 11.75 -0.27
N ILE A 46 -8.46 12.21 0.49
CA ILE A 46 -8.84 11.65 1.81
C ILE A 46 -9.99 10.62 1.74
N SER A 47 -10.45 10.24 0.54
CA SER A 47 -11.45 9.18 0.36
C SER A 47 -11.10 8.20 -0.78
N GLN A 48 -11.61 6.97 -0.65
CA GLN A 48 -11.36 5.85 -1.56
C GLN A 48 -12.01 6.04 -2.94
N ASP A 49 -11.28 5.71 -4.02
CA ASP A 49 -11.79 5.74 -5.41
C ASP A 49 -12.96 4.75 -5.63
N PRO A 50 -14.12 5.18 -6.17
CA PRO A 50 -15.28 4.32 -6.45
C PRO A 50 -15.11 3.27 -7.56
N ILE A 51 -14.02 3.28 -8.35
CA ILE A 51 -13.82 2.36 -9.50
C ILE A 51 -12.91 1.16 -9.15
N GLY A 52 -12.18 1.23 -8.04
CA GLY A 52 -11.28 0.16 -7.61
C GLY A 52 -10.25 -0.26 -8.68
N LEU A 53 -9.73 -1.48 -8.58
CA LEU A 53 -8.63 -2.04 -9.38
C LEU A 53 -8.96 -2.35 -10.86
N ASN A 54 -9.96 -1.71 -11.48
CA ASN A 54 -10.15 -1.82 -12.93
C ASN A 54 -9.12 -0.97 -13.72
N GLY A 55 -8.32 -0.13 -13.03
CA GLY A 55 -7.32 0.78 -13.60
C GLY A 55 -5.84 0.38 -13.44
N GLY A 56 -5.52 -0.78 -12.82
CA GLY A 56 -4.14 -1.19 -12.53
C GLY A 56 -3.70 -0.96 -11.07
N LEU A 57 -2.45 -1.32 -10.74
CA LEU A 57 -1.89 -1.20 -9.37
C LEU A 57 -1.62 0.25 -8.94
N VAL A 58 -1.69 1.20 -9.86
CA VAL A 58 -1.48 2.63 -9.58
C VAL A 58 -2.83 3.29 -9.33
N LEU A 59 -3.27 3.25 -8.08
CA LEU A 59 -4.53 3.88 -7.65
C LEU A 59 -4.36 5.34 -7.20
N TYR A 60 -3.12 5.83 -6.97
CA TYR A 60 -2.82 7.15 -6.36
C TYR A 60 -1.42 7.68 -6.72
N GLY A 61 -1.11 7.91 -8.00
CA GLY A 61 0.23 8.38 -8.39
C GLY A 61 0.42 9.89 -8.21
N TYR A 62 1.33 10.31 -7.32
CA TYR A 62 2.23 11.44 -7.59
C TYR A 62 3.67 11.10 -7.19
N THR A 63 4.56 11.22 -8.18
CA THR A 63 6.03 11.13 -8.24
C THR A 63 6.76 9.90 -7.68
N HIS A 64 7.56 9.30 -8.57
CA HIS A 64 8.61 8.30 -8.30
C HIS A 64 9.69 8.83 -7.36
N ASP A 65 10.15 7.97 -6.45
CA ASP A 65 11.48 8.08 -5.86
C ASP A 65 12.23 6.74 -6.09
N GLY A 66 13.47 6.84 -6.58
CA GLY A 66 14.16 5.79 -7.35
C GLY A 66 15.23 5.01 -6.59
N ASN A 67 15.16 4.90 -5.26
CA ASN A 67 16.18 4.16 -4.50
C ASN A 67 15.72 2.73 -4.19
N CYS A 68 16.11 1.81 -5.07
CA CYS A 68 15.81 0.39 -5.01
C CYS A 68 16.87 -0.38 -4.19
N TRP A 69 16.41 -1.21 -3.25
CA TRP A 69 17.27 -2.12 -2.48
C TRP A 69 16.86 -3.57 -2.77
N VAL A 70 17.81 -4.32 -3.31
CA VAL A 70 17.71 -5.74 -3.65
C VAL A 70 17.78 -6.56 -2.35
N ASP A 71 16.93 -7.58 -2.20
CA ASP A 71 17.13 -8.67 -1.21
C ASP A 71 17.83 -9.85 -1.93
N PRO A 72 19.18 -9.95 -1.89
CA PRO A 72 19.92 -10.89 -2.72
C PRO A 72 20.00 -12.30 -2.13
N TYR A 73 19.55 -12.51 -0.88
CA TYR A 73 19.89 -13.73 -0.14
C TYR A 73 18.72 -14.68 0.11
N GLY A 74 17.46 -14.25 -0.04
CA GLY A 74 16.29 -15.15 0.01
C GLY A 74 16.08 -15.92 1.34
N LEU A 75 16.89 -15.66 2.36
CA LEU A 75 16.76 -16.22 3.71
C LEU A 75 15.52 -15.68 4.44
N SER A 76 15.09 -14.48 4.06
CA SER A 76 13.88 -13.79 4.52
C SER A 76 12.61 -14.60 4.25
N GLY A 77 12.46 -15.11 3.03
CA GLY A 77 11.33 -15.94 2.62
C GLY A 77 11.27 -17.30 3.32
N TRP A 78 12.41 -17.84 3.75
CA TRP A 78 12.44 -19.13 4.48
C TRP A 78 11.83 -19.03 5.88
N LEU A 79 12.22 -18.01 6.66
CA LEU A 79 11.65 -17.78 8.00
C LEU A 79 10.15 -17.48 7.92
N LEU A 80 9.74 -16.68 6.94
CA LEU A 80 8.33 -16.39 6.70
C LEU A 80 7.55 -17.65 6.36
N GLY A 81 8.03 -18.46 5.40
CA GLY A 81 7.39 -19.72 5.00
C GLY A 81 7.17 -20.65 6.18
N LYS A 82 8.21 -20.87 7.00
CA LYS A 82 8.10 -21.68 8.22
C LYS A 82 7.03 -21.16 9.19
N ASN A 83 6.88 -19.85 9.32
CA ASN A 83 5.88 -19.25 10.21
C ASN A 83 4.47 -19.31 9.61
N LEU A 84 4.33 -19.20 8.29
CA LEU A 84 3.06 -19.47 7.58
C LEU A 84 2.63 -20.93 7.76
N ASP A 85 3.57 -21.87 7.64
CA ASP A 85 3.27 -23.29 7.79
C ASP A 85 2.82 -23.62 9.22
N LYS A 86 3.51 -23.07 10.23
CA LYS A 86 3.11 -23.18 11.64
C LYS A 86 1.74 -22.57 11.92
N ALA A 87 1.33 -21.55 11.16
CA ALA A 87 0.03 -20.92 11.30
C ALA A 87 -1.10 -21.70 10.58
N GLY A 88 -0.78 -22.84 9.96
CA GLY A 88 -1.76 -23.61 9.18
C GLY A 88 -2.06 -23.01 7.80
N GLU A 89 -1.29 -22.00 7.37
CA GLU A 89 -1.40 -21.40 6.02
C GLU A 89 -0.52 -22.14 4.98
N SER A 90 0.04 -23.30 5.36
CA SER A 90 0.90 -24.11 4.49
C SER A 90 0.18 -24.56 3.23
N VAL A 91 0.63 -24.08 2.09
CA VAL A 91 0.35 -24.67 0.77
C VAL A 91 1.50 -25.55 0.27
N THR A 92 2.62 -25.59 1.00
CA THR A 92 3.89 -26.19 0.55
C THR A 92 4.48 -27.24 1.49
N HIS A 93 3.87 -27.49 2.65
CA HIS A 93 4.36 -28.41 3.69
C HIS A 93 5.83 -28.15 4.11
N GLY A 94 6.25 -26.89 4.27
CA GLY A 94 7.63 -26.60 4.74
C GLY A 94 8.70 -26.54 3.67
N VAL A 95 8.38 -26.85 2.41
CA VAL A 95 9.32 -26.79 1.30
C VAL A 95 9.12 -25.47 0.55
N ARG A 96 10.20 -24.81 0.08
CA ARG A 96 10.06 -23.87 -1.04
C ARG A 96 9.53 -24.69 -2.20
N SER A 97 8.22 -24.79 -2.35
CA SER A 97 7.69 -25.56 -3.46
C SER A 97 8.11 -24.86 -4.74
N VAL A 98 8.41 -25.64 -5.77
CA VAL A 98 8.66 -25.14 -7.13
C VAL A 98 7.44 -24.41 -7.72
N ASP A 99 6.35 -24.29 -6.97
CA ASP A 99 5.09 -23.69 -7.38
C ASP A 99 4.68 -22.44 -6.60
N TRP A 100 5.20 -22.28 -5.37
CA TRP A 100 4.76 -21.26 -4.42
C TRP A 100 5.94 -20.51 -3.81
N GLN A 101 5.74 -19.22 -3.52
CA GLN A 101 6.68 -18.38 -2.79
C GLN A 101 5.98 -17.70 -1.61
N ALA A 102 6.61 -17.75 -0.44
CA ALA A 102 6.22 -16.91 0.68
C ALA A 102 6.56 -15.45 0.34
N HIS A 103 5.57 -14.57 0.49
CA HIS A 103 5.67 -13.15 0.17
C HIS A 103 5.32 -12.30 1.40
N HIS A 104 6.19 -11.34 1.70
CA HIS A 104 5.98 -10.35 2.75
C HIS A 104 5.02 -9.26 2.28
N VAL A 105 3.89 -9.14 2.96
CA VAL A 105 2.82 -8.19 2.62
C VAL A 105 3.27 -6.74 2.87
N VAL A 106 3.91 -6.49 4.02
CA VAL A 106 4.78 -5.33 4.18
C VAL A 106 6.19 -5.78 3.85
N PRO A 107 6.78 -5.34 2.71
CA PRO A 107 8.08 -5.80 2.27
C PRO A 107 9.15 -5.57 3.33
N GLN A 108 10.13 -6.48 3.38
CA GLN A 108 11.18 -6.45 4.39
C GLN A 108 11.96 -5.13 4.40
N ALA A 109 12.35 -4.60 3.23
CA ALA A 109 13.05 -3.31 3.14
C ALA A 109 12.20 -2.17 3.73
N VAL A 110 10.92 -2.09 3.32
CA VAL A 110 9.97 -1.10 3.83
C VAL A 110 9.77 -1.25 5.34
N TRP A 111 9.78 -2.49 5.87
CA TRP A 111 9.72 -2.72 7.31
C TRP A 111 10.96 -2.19 8.03
N ASP A 112 12.14 -2.44 7.48
CA ASP A 112 13.42 -2.05 8.08
C ASP A 112 13.63 -0.53 8.09
N GLU A 113 13.19 0.16 7.04
CA GLU A 113 13.11 1.62 6.95
C GLU A 113 12.24 2.21 8.07
N ASN A 114 11.13 1.54 8.40
CA ASN A 114 10.11 2.03 9.33
C ASN A 114 10.22 1.41 10.74
N LYS A 115 11.32 0.71 11.05
CA LYS A 115 11.48 -0.07 12.29
C LYS A 115 11.25 0.74 13.57
N SER A 116 11.67 2.01 13.60
CA SER A 116 11.53 2.89 14.77
C SER A 116 10.07 3.23 15.02
N PHE A 117 9.34 3.62 13.97
CA PHE A 117 7.91 3.88 14.03
C PHE A 117 7.12 2.63 14.44
N PHE A 118 7.40 1.48 13.83
CA PHE A 118 6.73 0.21 14.18
C PHE A 118 6.99 -0.21 15.62
N LYS A 119 8.21 0.00 16.13
CA LYS A 119 8.52 -0.20 17.55
C LYS A 119 7.69 0.72 18.44
N GLU A 120 7.57 1.99 18.08
CA GLU A 120 6.84 3.02 18.84
C GLU A 120 5.35 2.70 18.98
N ILE A 121 4.69 2.34 17.88
CA ILE A 121 3.26 1.98 17.86
C ILE A 121 3.01 0.52 18.29
N LYS A 122 4.05 -0.22 18.70
CA LYS A 122 3.99 -1.64 19.07
C LYS A 122 3.47 -2.56 17.94
N PHE A 123 3.72 -2.19 16.69
CA PHE A 123 3.46 -3.03 15.51
C PHE A 123 4.63 -4.00 15.31
N ARG A 124 4.34 -5.30 15.29
CA ARG A 124 5.35 -6.38 15.32
C ARG A 124 5.03 -7.45 14.29
N GLY A 125 5.97 -8.37 14.10
CA GLY A 125 5.74 -9.56 13.28
C GLY A 125 6.23 -9.44 11.83
N LYS A 126 7.40 -8.81 11.61
CA LYS A 126 8.04 -8.75 10.28
C LYS A 126 8.01 -10.07 9.52
N HIS A 127 8.32 -11.18 10.20
CA HIS A 127 8.32 -12.53 9.63
C HIS A 127 7.16 -13.41 10.13
N SER A 128 6.15 -12.85 10.79
CA SER A 128 5.00 -13.64 11.25
C SER A 128 4.05 -13.93 10.10
N ALA A 129 3.17 -14.92 10.29
CA ALA A 129 2.09 -15.20 9.34
C ALA A 129 1.22 -13.97 9.08
N ALA A 130 1.03 -13.07 10.06
CA ALA A 130 0.28 -11.82 9.88
C ALA A 130 0.89 -10.90 8.79
N ASN A 131 2.20 -10.99 8.55
CA ASN A 131 2.87 -10.26 7.48
C ASN A 131 3.20 -11.11 6.25
N GLY A 132 2.67 -12.33 6.15
CA GLY A 132 2.97 -13.27 5.09
C GLY A 132 1.75 -13.72 4.30
N ILE A 133 2.00 -14.13 3.05
CA ILE A 133 1.06 -14.87 2.22
C ILE A 133 1.84 -15.77 1.26
N TYR A 134 1.34 -16.95 0.94
CA TYR A 134 1.87 -17.73 -0.18
C TYR A 134 1.26 -17.26 -1.50
N LEU A 135 2.11 -16.95 -2.46
CA LEU A 135 1.73 -16.60 -3.83
C LEU A 135 2.28 -17.64 -4.81
N PRO A 136 1.54 -17.97 -5.87
CA PRO A 136 2.08 -18.78 -6.95
C PRO A 136 3.33 -18.11 -7.53
N ASN A 137 4.30 -18.89 -7.97
CA ASN A 137 5.58 -18.36 -8.46
C ASN A 137 5.65 -18.15 -9.98
N SER A 138 4.57 -18.46 -10.69
CA SER A 138 4.48 -18.30 -12.13
C SER A 138 3.03 -18.02 -12.54
N ALA A 139 2.84 -17.44 -13.74
CA ALA A 139 1.51 -17.24 -14.31
C ALA A 139 0.75 -18.55 -14.55
N ASN A 140 1.47 -19.64 -14.82
CA ASN A 140 0.87 -20.97 -15.00
C ASN A 140 0.36 -21.50 -13.66
N ASN A 141 1.18 -21.41 -12.62
CA ASN A 141 0.81 -21.85 -11.27
C ASN A 141 -0.33 -20.99 -10.71
N ALA A 142 -0.35 -19.69 -10.98
CA ALA A 142 -1.47 -18.84 -10.61
C ALA A 142 -2.79 -19.27 -11.24
N ARG A 143 -2.77 -19.71 -12.51
CA ARG A 143 -3.95 -20.27 -13.18
C ARG A 143 -4.33 -21.64 -12.60
N GLN A 144 -3.34 -22.51 -12.39
CA GLN A 144 -3.55 -23.88 -11.88
C GLN A 144 -4.10 -23.89 -10.45
N PHE A 145 -3.55 -23.07 -9.56
CA PHE A 145 -3.89 -23.05 -8.14
C PHE A 145 -5.02 -22.07 -7.81
N GLY A 146 -6.16 -22.27 -8.47
CA GLY A 146 -7.40 -21.53 -8.17
C GLY A 146 -7.42 -20.11 -8.72
N GLY A 147 -6.74 -19.85 -9.84
CA GLY A 147 -6.92 -18.64 -10.66
C GLY A 147 -6.52 -17.32 -9.99
N PHE A 148 -5.35 -17.25 -9.35
CA PHE A 148 -4.83 -15.97 -8.81
C PHE A 148 -4.60 -14.94 -9.93
N SER A 149 -4.95 -13.69 -9.66
CA SER A 149 -4.65 -12.55 -10.54
C SER A 149 -3.19 -12.10 -10.45
N ILE A 150 -2.47 -12.51 -9.41
CA ILE A 150 -1.09 -12.09 -9.12
C ILE A 150 -0.23 -13.33 -8.85
N PHE A 151 0.99 -13.34 -9.37
CA PHE A 151 2.04 -14.29 -9.02
C PHE A 151 3.32 -13.54 -8.61
N HIS A 152 4.14 -14.15 -7.77
CA HIS A 152 5.35 -13.54 -7.22
C HIS A 152 6.59 -14.34 -7.60
N ASN A 153 7.52 -13.70 -8.30
CA ASN A 153 8.81 -14.29 -8.63
C ASN A 153 9.87 -13.20 -8.66
N GLY A 154 10.67 -13.09 -7.61
CA GLY A 154 11.71 -12.07 -7.49
C GLY A 154 11.21 -10.71 -7.02
N SER A 155 12.02 -9.67 -7.19
CA SER A 155 11.78 -8.33 -6.64
C SER A 155 10.58 -7.59 -7.23
N HIS A 156 9.95 -6.74 -6.41
CA HIS A 156 8.80 -5.90 -6.75
C HIS A 156 8.98 -4.47 -6.18
N ALA A 157 9.60 -3.58 -6.97
CA ALA A 157 9.89 -2.21 -6.54
C ALA A 157 8.62 -1.37 -6.45
N ASP A 158 7.74 -1.45 -7.45
CA ASP A 158 6.53 -0.64 -7.51
C ASP A 158 5.58 -0.99 -6.35
N TYR A 159 5.44 -2.27 -6.03
CA TYR A 159 4.72 -2.72 -4.85
C TYR A 159 5.34 -2.18 -3.56
N SER A 160 6.67 -2.18 -3.46
CA SER A 160 7.37 -1.67 -2.27
C SER A 160 7.13 -0.18 -2.08
N ASP A 161 7.15 0.59 -3.16
CA ASP A 161 6.89 2.03 -3.15
C ASP A 161 5.44 2.34 -2.78
N LEU A 162 4.49 1.56 -3.33
CA LEU A 162 3.08 1.67 -2.95
C LEU A 162 2.87 1.45 -1.45
N VAL A 163 3.47 0.40 -0.89
CA VAL A 163 3.36 0.10 0.54
C VAL A 163 4.04 1.19 1.38
N ARG A 164 5.23 1.67 0.96
CA ARG A 164 5.95 2.76 1.63
C ARG A 164 5.11 4.04 1.67
N ASN A 165 4.50 4.44 0.56
CA ASN A 165 3.65 5.63 0.50
C ASN A 165 2.46 5.53 1.44
N ARG A 166 1.89 4.33 1.62
CA ARG A 166 0.81 4.11 2.60
C ARG A 166 1.28 4.20 4.04
N ILE A 167 2.46 3.68 4.35
CA ILE A 167 3.04 3.80 5.70
C ILE A 167 3.39 5.26 6.01
N ASN A 168 3.91 6.01 5.04
CA ASN A 168 4.20 7.43 5.18
C ASN A 168 2.94 8.23 5.54
N ALA A 169 1.80 7.92 4.91
CA ALA A 169 0.52 8.55 5.25
C ALA A 169 0.07 8.25 6.69
N ILE A 170 0.21 7.00 7.15
CA ILE A 170 -0.11 6.61 8.53
C ILE A 170 0.86 7.30 9.52
N GLN A 171 2.13 7.45 9.16
CA GLN A 171 3.10 8.18 9.96
C GLN A 171 2.76 9.66 10.07
N ALA A 172 2.32 10.29 8.97
CA ALA A 172 1.90 11.69 8.98
C ALA A 172 0.71 11.91 9.92
N ASP A 173 -0.33 11.07 9.83
CA ASP A 173 -1.47 11.10 10.76
C ASP A 173 -1.04 10.89 12.22
N TYR A 174 -0.13 9.93 12.46
CA TYR A 174 0.45 9.70 13.77
C TYR A 174 1.23 10.89 14.33
N LEU A 175 2.00 11.60 13.50
CA LEU A 175 2.75 12.78 13.91
C LEU A 175 1.83 13.95 14.29
N ILE A 176 0.65 14.05 13.67
CA ILE A 176 -0.34 15.08 13.96
C ILE A 176 -1.10 14.75 15.26
N HIS A 177 -1.56 13.50 15.41
CA HIS A 177 -2.48 13.13 16.47
C HIS A 177 -1.83 12.45 17.68
N GLY A 178 -0.64 11.86 17.51
CA GLY A 178 0.06 11.11 18.55
C GLY A 178 -0.62 9.79 18.95
N ASP A 179 -1.68 9.37 18.25
CA ASP A 179 -2.48 8.19 18.61
C ASP A 179 -1.80 6.90 18.13
N LYS A 180 -1.10 6.25 19.06
CA LYS A 180 -0.41 4.98 18.84
C LYS A 180 -1.37 3.83 18.54
N VAL A 181 -2.56 3.83 19.15
CA VAL A 181 -3.54 2.75 18.98
C VAL A 181 -4.11 2.82 17.58
N ARG A 182 -4.54 4.02 17.17
CA ARG A 182 -5.03 4.28 15.81
C ARG A 182 -3.98 3.92 14.76
N ALA A 183 -2.75 4.41 14.90
CA ALA A 183 -1.68 4.10 13.95
C ALA A 183 -1.40 2.58 13.84
N LYS A 184 -1.44 1.85 14.95
CA LYS A 184 -1.31 0.38 14.95
C LYS A 184 -2.48 -0.28 14.23
N THR A 185 -3.71 0.15 14.49
CA THR A 185 -4.91 -0.36 13.83
C THR A 185 -4.86 -0.11 12.32
N GLU A 186 -4.46 1.08 11.89
CA GLU A 186 -4.32 1.41 10.47
C GLU A 186 -3.24 0.57 9.77
N MET A 187 -2.13 0.25 10.46
CA MET A 187 -1.11 -0.67 9.97
C MET A 187 -1.62 -2.12 9.83
N GLU A 188 -2.37 -2.61 10.82
CA GLU A 188 -3.01 -3.93 10.77
C GLU A 188 -4.04 -4.01 9.64
N ASP A 189 -4.80 -2.95 9.42
CA ASP A 189 -5.79 -2.88 8.33
C ASP A 189 -5.14 -2.70 6.96
N LEU A 190 -4.00 -2.01 6.88
CA LEU A 190 -3.17 -2.00 5.68
C LEU A 190 -2.68 -3.42 5.34
N GLN A 191 -2.14 -4.16 6.32
CA GLN A 191 -1.73 -5.56 6.11
C GLN A 191 -2.88 -6.44 5.59
N LYS A 192 -4.06 -6.35 6.21
CA LYS A 192 -5.25 -7.11 5.76
C LYS A 192 -5.63 -6.75 4.33
N ARG A 193 -5.71 -5.46 3.99
CA ARG A 193 -6.07 -5.00 2.64
C ARG A 193 -5.06 -5.47 1.59
N LEU A 194 -3.76 -5.38 1.88
CA LEU A 194 -2.71 -5.85 0.99
C LEU A 194 -2.78 -7.36 0.79
N LYS A 195 -2.99 -8.15 1.85
CA LYS A 195 -3.23 -9.60 1.75
C LYS A 195 -4.41 -9.92 0.84
N THR A 196 -5.55 -9.26 1.05
CA THR A 196 -6.76 -9.45 0.24
C THR A 196 -6.50 -9.08 -1.23
N ALA A 197 -5.78 -8.00 -1.49
CA ALA A 197 -5.42 -7.60 -2.86
C ALA A 197 -4.52 -8.62 -3.55
N LEU A 198 -3.52 -9.15 -2.85
CA LEU A 198 -2.61 -10.18 -3.36
C LEU A 198 -3.30 -11.54 -3.57
N ALA A 199 -4.26 -11.90 -2.71
CA ALA A 199 -5.03 -13.14 -2.80
C ALA A 199 -6.11 -13.12 -3.90
N ARG A 200 -6.33 -11.98 -4.56
CA ARG A 200 -7.42 -11.79 -5.52
C ARG A 200 -7.34 -12.80 -6.68
N LYS A 201 -8.51 -13.30 -7.08
CA LYS A 201 -8.68 -14.21 -8.23
C LYS A 201 -9.09 -13.48 -9.50
N GLY A 202 -8.74 -14.03 -10.66
CA GLY A 202 -9.06 -13.45 -11.98
C GLY A 202 -8.43 -14.17 -13.17
N GLY A 203 -8.91 -13.86 -14.38
CA GLY A 203 -8.59 -14.58 -15.62
C GLY A 203 -7.23 -14.29 -16.26
N GLY A 204 -6.38 -13.47 -15.63
CA GLY A 204 -5.07 -13.10 -16.17
C GLY A 204 -4.06 -12.80 -15.06
N ALA A 205 -3.25 -13.80 -14.73
CA ALA A 205 -2.22 -13.68 -13.71
C ALA A 205 -1.07 -12.75 -14.17
N LYS A 206 -0.88 -11.64 -13.48
CA LYS A 206 0.24 -10.70 -13.70
C LYS A 206 1.32 -10.92 -12.65
N ARG A 207 2.57 -10.67 -13.03
CA ARG A 207 3.67 -10.67 -12.06
C ARG A 207 3.48 -9.50 -11.11
N LEU A 208 3.77 -9.70 -9.83
CA LEU A 208 3.90 -8.61 -8.88
C LEU A 208 5.12 -7.78 -9.26
N HIS A 209 4.90 -6.51 -9.58
CA HIS A 209 5.91 -5.52 -9.91
C HIS A 209 6.03 -4.52 -8.77
#